data_AF-R6THH0-F1
#
_entry.id   AF-R6THH0-F1
#
_cell.length_a   1.000
_cell.length_b   1.000
_cell.length_c   1.000
_cell.angle_alpha   90.00
_cell.angle_beta   90.00
_cell.angle_gamma   90.00
#
_symmetry.space_group_name_H-M   'P 1'
#
loop_
_entity.id
_entity.type
_entity.pdbx_description
1 polymer ?
#
loop_
_entity_poly.entity_id
_entity_poly.type
_entity_poly.pdbx_seq_one_letter_code
_entity_poly.pdbx_strand_id
1 'polypeptide(L)'
;MAFRVSPEEDAQIETAVKLTGLTKQDYIIRRLLERDVVVQGNPRVYKALRDQLAAVLDELRRIETGQGVNDELLDTIQMIATIMNGMQEDFAYDR
;
A
#
# COMPACT_ATOMS: atom_id res chain seq x y z
N MET A 1 5.10 -24.55 4.21
CA MET A 1 3.89 -24.36 5.04
C MET A 1 2.78 -23.89 4.10
N ALA A 2 1.51 -24.27 4.33
CA ALA A 2 0.39 -23.82 3.50
C ALA A 2 -0.70 -23.21 4.40
N PHE A 3 -1.12 -21.99 4.09
CA PHE A 3 -2.22 -21.30 4.76
C PHE A 3 -3.49 -21.45 3.91
N ARG A 4 -4.65 -21.55 4.57
CA ARG A 4 -5.93 -21.33 3.91
C ARG A 4 -6.17 -19.83 3.88
N VAL A 5 -6.31 -19.30 2.67
CA VAL A 5 -6.48 -17.88 2.39
C VAL A 5 -7.65 -17.78 1.43
N SER A 6 -8.64 -16.95 1.75
CA SER A 6 -9.74 -16.63 0.83
C SER A 6 -9.22 -15.80 -0.36
N PRO A 7 -9.95 -15.71 -1.48
CA PRO A 7 -9.52 -14.91 -2.63
C PRO A 7 -9.30 -13.43 -2.30
N GLU A 8 -10.08 -12.88 -1.37
CA GLU A 8 -9.99 -11.48 -0.94
C GLU A 8 -8.74 -11.24 -0.09
N GLU A 9 -8.47 -12.12 0.88
CA GLU A 9 -7.24 -12.07 1.68
C GLU A 9 -6.00 -12.26 0.81
N ASP A 10 -6.07 -13.11 -0.23
CA ASP A 10 -4.97 -13.32 -1.16
C ASP A 10 -4.66 -12.05 -1.97
N ALA A 11 -5.70 -11.36 -2.45
CA ALA A 11 -5.56 -10.09 -3.15
C ALA A 11 -4.94 -8.99 -2.27
N GLN A 12 -5.31 -8.94 -0.98
CA GLN A 12 -4.72 -8.02 -0.02
C GLN A 12 -3.23 -8.33 0.22
N ILE A 13 -2.87 -9.60 0.39
CA ILE A 13 -1.47 -10.02 0.55
C ILE A 13 -0.66 -9.68 -0.71
N GLU A 14 -1.16 -10.01 -1.90
CA GLU A 14 -0.48 -9.68 -3.16
C GLU A 14 -0.26 -8.19 -3.35
N THR A 15 -1.23 -7.37 -2.94
CA THR A 15 -1.10 -5.90 -2.97
C THR A 15 0.01 -5.44 -2.02
N ALA A 16 0.03 -5.93 -0.78
CA ALA A 16 1.07 -5.59 0.18
C ALA A 16 2.47 -6.04 -0.26
N VAL A 17 2.59 -7.23 -0.85
CA VAL A 17 3.84 -7.77 -1.41
C VAL A 17 4.37 -6.86 -2.52
N LYS A 18 3.51 -6.43 -3.44
CA LYS A 18 3.90 -5.50 -4.53
C LYS A 18 4.36 -4.15 -3.98
N LEU A 19 3.67 -3.63 -2.98
CA LEU A 19 3.95 -2.32 -2.40
C LEU A 19 5.24 -2.32 -1.57
N THR A 20 5.55 -3.42 -0.89
CA THR A 20 6.72 -3.54 -0.02
C THR A 20 7.97 -4.00 -0.77
N GLY A 21 7.79 -4.61 -1.95
CA GLY A 21 8.88 -5.18 -2.74
C GLY A 21 9.46 -6.48 -2.15
N LEU A 22 8.88 -6.98 -1.05
CA LEU A 22 9.26 -8.24 -0.43
C LEU A 22 8.72 -9.44 -1.23
N THR A 23 9.25 -10.62 -0.97
CA THR A 23 8.56 -11.85 -1.37
C THR A 23 7.34 -12.07 -0.48
N LYS A 24 6.34 -12.81 -0.96
CA LYS A 24 5.15 -13.19 -0.17
C LYS A 24 5.54 -13.90 1.14
N GLN A 25 6.55 -14.75 1.10
CA GLN A 25 7.05 -15.45 2.27
C GLN A 25 7.72 -14.49 3.28
N ASP A 26 8.56 -13.56 2.80
CA ASP A 26 9.21 -12.58 3.68
C ASP A 26 8.20 -11.63 4.33
N TYR A 27 7.18 -11.21 3.57
CA TYR A 27 6.08 -10.39 4.09
C TYR A 27 5.32 -11.13 5.20
N ILE A 28 4.94 -12.38 4.97
CA ILE A 28 4.22 -13.20 5.97
C ILE A 28 5.07 -13.40 7.22
N ILE A 29 6.35 -13.73 7.08
CA ILE A 29 7.26 -13.94 8.23
C ILE A 29 7.39 -12.65 9.06
N ARG A 30 7.53 -11.48 8.42
CA ARG A 30 7.61 -10.21 9.15
C ARG A 30 6.32 -9.92 9.92
N ARG A 31 5.15 -10.11 9.30
CA ARG A 31 3.85 -9.90 9.96
C ARG A 31 3.62 -10.89 11.11
N LEU A 32 4.00 -12.16 10.96
CA LEU A 32 3.89 -13.16 12.04
C LEU A 32 4.83 -12.90 13.22
N LEU A 33 5.93 -12.18 12.99
CA LEU A 33 6.92 -11.81 14.02
C LEU A 33 6.71 -10.38 14.54
N GLU A 34 5.60 -9.74 14.20
CA GLU A 34 5.30 -8.33 14.56
C GLU A 34 6.43 -7.36 14.18
N ARG A 35 7.15 -7.67 13.10
CA ARG A 35 8.22 -6.82 12.58
C ARG A 35 7.66 -5.80 11.61
N ASP A 36 8.20 -4.60 11.67
CA ASP A 36 7.85 -3.55 10.73
C ASP A 36 8.16 -3.97 9.30
N VAL A 37 7.15 -3.76 8.46
CA VAL A 37 7.27 -3.97 7.02
C VAL A 37 7.68 -2.64 6.40
N VAL A 38 8.99 -2.42 6.37
CA VAL A 38 9.59 -1.25 5.73
C VAL A 38 9.41 -1.35 4.22
N VAL A 39 8.78 -0.34 3.63
CA VAL A 39 8.63 -0.22 2.18
C VAL A 39 9.92 0.36 1.62
N GLN A 40 10.79 -0.49 1.09
CA GLN A 40 12.00 -0.02 0.44
C GLN A 40 11.63 0.65 -0.88
N GLY A 41 11.87 1.96 -0.95
CA GLY A 41 11.65 2.75 -2.16
C GLY A 41 12.43 2.15 -3.34
N ASN A 42 11.72 1.65 -4.34
CA ASN A 42 12.31 1.22 -5.62
C ASN A 42 11.48 1.75 -6.79
N PRO A 43 12.04 1.85 -8.02
CA PRO A 43 11.32 2.44 -9.15
C PRO A 43 9.94 1.83 -9.45
N ARG A 44 9.72 0.55 -9.10
CA ARG A 44 8.41 -0.10 -9.26
C ARG A 44 7.40 0.38 -8.22
N VAL A 45 7.81 0.54 -6.96
CA VAL A 45 6.98 1.09 -5.88
C VAL A 45 6.56 2.52 -6.20
N TYR A 46 7.50 3.37 -6.63
CA TYR A 46 7.19 4.74 -7.06
C TYR A 46 6.22 4.78 -8.24
N LYS A 47 6.39 3.89 -9.23
CA LYS A 47 5.45 3.78 -10.36
C LYS A 47 4.06 3.38 -9.88
N ALA A 48 3.95 2.36 -9.02
CA ALA A 48 2.66 1.90 -8.50
C ALA A 48 1.95 2.98 -7.68
N LEU A 49 2.68 3.69 -6.81
CA LEU A 49 2.14 4.82 -6.04
C LEU A 49 1.61 5.93 -6.95
N ARG A 50 2.39 6.31 -7.98
CA ARG A 50 1.97 7.33 -8.94
C ARG A 50 0.72 6.91 -9.71
N ASP A 51 0.66 5.66 -10.16
CA ASP A 51 -0.48 5.15 -10.92
C ASP A 51 -1.76 5.09 -10.04
N GLN A 52 -1.62 4.76 -8.74
CA GLN A 52 -2.71 4.84 -7.76
C GLN A 52 -3.15 6.27 -7.44
N LEU A 53 -2.20 7.21 -7.27
CA LEU A 53 -2.51 8.62 -7.08
C LEU A 53 -3.27 9.21 -8.28
N ALA A 54 -2.95 8.78 -9.51
CA ALA A 54 -3.68 9.19 -10.70
C ALA A 54 -5.14 8.69 -10.67
N ALA A 55 -5.36 7.43 -10.27
CA ALA A 55 -6.71 6.88 -10.11
C ALA A 55 -7.52 7.64 -9.04
N VAL A 56 -6.92 7.93 -7.89
CA VAL A 56 -7.54 8.75 -6.84
C VAL A 56 -7.92 10.13 -7.37
N LEU A 57 -7.03 10.78 -8.13
CA LEU A 57 -7.31 12.09 -8.71
C LEU A 57 -8.47 12.04 -9.71
N ASP A 58 -8.55 11.00 -10.53
CA ASP A 58 -9.64 10.82 -11.49
C ASP A 58 -10.98 10.61 -10.79
N GLU A 59 -11.01 9.85 -9.69
CA GLU A 59 -12.23 9.68 -8.89
C GLU A 59 -12.62 10.98 -8.18
N LEU A 60 -11.67 11.69 -7.57
CA LEU A 60 -11.95 13.01 -6.96
C LEU A 60 -12.50 14.03 -7.96
N ARG A 61 -12.06 13.98 -9.23
CA ARG A 61 -12.59 14.83 -10.31
C ARG A 61 -14.00 14.46 -10.73
N ARG A 62 -14.42 13.21 -10.54
CA ARG A 62 -15.77 12.74 -10.87
C ARG A 62 -16.79 13.08 -9.79
N ILE A 63 -16.36 13.33 -8.56
CA ILE A 63 -17.25 13.70 -7.46
C ILE A 63 -17.90 15.04 -7.79
N GLU A 64 -19.23 15.03 -7.92
CA GLU A 64 -20.02 16.24 -8.12
C GLU A 64 -20.14 17.05 -6.83
N THR A 65 -20.34 18.36 -6.96
CA THR A 65 -20.44 19.27 -5.80
C THR A 65 -21.59 18.84 -4.89
N GLY A 66 -21.29 18.45 -3.66
CA GLY A 66 -22.28 18.01 -2.66
C GLY A 66 -22.43 16.50 -2.52
N GLN A 67 -21.76 15.69 -3.35
CA GLN A 67 -21.58 14.26 -3.08
C GLN A 67 -20.42 14.05 -2.12
N GLY A 68 -20.63 13.24 -1.09
CA GLY A 68 -19.57 12.85 -0.16
C GLY A 68 -18.52 11.99 -0.86
N VAL A 69 -17.30 12.02 -0.32
CA VAL A 69 -16.25 11.08 -0.71
C VAL A 69 -16.65 9.69 -0.21
N ASN A 70 -16.61 8.67 -1.07
CA ASN A 70 -16.88 7.29 -0.66
C ASN A 70 -15.78 6.80 0.31
N ASP A 71 -16.17 6.04 1.34
CA ASP A 71 -15.27 5.44 2.33
C ASP A 71 -14.16 4.60 1.68
N GLU A 72 -14.45 3.91 0.58
CA GLU A 72 -13.45 3.14 -0.17
C GLU A 72 -12.32 4.03 -0.75
N LEU A 73 -12.67 5.24 -1.20
CA LEU A 73 -11.69 6.22 -1.69
C LEU A 73 -10.87 6.79 -0.53
N LEU A 74 -11.50 7.01 0.63
CA LEU A 74 -10.80 7.42 1.85
C LEU A 74 -9.81 6.34 2.33
N ASP A 75 -10.21 5.07 2.35
CA ASP A 75 -9.35 3.95 2.71
C ASP A 75 -8.14 3.84 1.78
N THR A 76 -8.36 4.03 0.48
CA THR A 76 -7.29 4.04 -0.52
C THR A 76 -6.30 5.18 -0.27
N ILE A 77 -6.79 6.39 0.02
CA ILE A 77 -5.96 7.56 0.35
C ILE A 77 -5.16 7.30 1.64
N GLN A 78 -5.80 6.73 2.67
CA GLN A 78 -5.16 6.41 3.95
C GLN A 78 -4.07 5.35 3.80
N MET A 79 -4.29 4.34 2.95
CA MET A 79 -3.29 3.34 2.61
C MET A 79 -2.07 3.97 1.91
N ILE A 80 -2.29 4.85 0.92
CA ILE A 80 -1.20 5.58 0.23
C ILE A 80 -0.41 6.43 1.23
N ALA A 81 -1.09 7.18 2.11
CA ALA A 81 -0.45 8.01 3.12
C ALA A 81 0.42 7.19 4.09
N THR A 82 -0.08 6.02 4.52
CA THR A 82 0.65 5.11 5.41
C THR A 82 1.94 4.58 4.74
N ILE A 83 1.85 4.22 3.46
CA ILE A 83 3.01 3.77 2.68
C ILE A 83 4.03 4.89 2.51
N MET A 84 3.58 6.11 2.16
CA MET A 84 4.45 7.27 2.00
C MET A 84 5.14 7.66 3.31
N ASN A 85 4.45 7.55 4.45
CA ASN A 85 5.04 7.78 5.76
C ASN A 85 6.15 6.75 6.08
N GLY A 86 5.91 5.47 5.77
CA GLY A 86 6.92 4.42 5.91
C GLY A 86 8.14 4.60 5.01
N MET A 87 8.01 5.31 3.88
CA MET A 87 9.14 5.67 3.01
C MET A 87 9.96 6.87 3.53
N GLN A 88 9.39 7.73 4.38
CA GLN A 88 10.13 8.87 4.96
C GLN A 88 11.12 8.44 6.05
N GLU A 89 10.85 7.34 6.76
CA GLU A 89 11.74 6.82 7.80
C GLU A 89 13.07 6.27 7.22
N ASP A 90 13.08 5.80 5.97
CA ASP A 90 14.30 5.39 5.25
C ASP A 90 15.27 6.57 4.99
N PHE A 91 14.76 7.80 4.84
CA PHE A 91 15.63 8.99 4.68
C PHE A 91 16.24 9.47 6.00
N ALA A 92 15.67 9.09 7.15
CA ALA A 92 16.08 9.60 8.46
C ALA A 92 17.32 8.90 9.03
N TYR A 93 17.66 7.70 8.55
CA TYR A 93 18.80 6.91 9.02
C TYR A 93 19.98 6.86 8.04
N ASP A 94 19.93 7.61 6.93
CA ASP A 94 21.03 7.73 5.97
C ASP A 94 22.00 8.89 6.33
N ARG A 95 22.21 9.15 7.64
CA ARG A 95 23.18 10.12 8.18
C ARG A 95 24.06 9.54 9.28
#